data_AF-A0A1H3QRS8-F1
#
_entry.id   AF-A0A1H3QRS8-F1
#
_cell.length_a   1.000
_cell.length_b   1.000
_cell.length_c   1.000
_cell.angle_alpha   90.00
_cell.angle_beta   90.00
_cell.angle_gamma   90.00
#
_symmetry.space_group_name_H-M   'P 1'
#
loop_
_entity.id
_entity.type
_entity.pdbx_description
1 polymer ?
#
loop_
_entity_poly.entity_id
_entity_poly.type
_entity_poly.pdbx_seq_one_letter_code
_entity_poly.pdbx_strand_id
1 'polypeptide(L)' 'MTPHKVNRHDTIGVMPNQPKTPMKSFRISEDLYRSALSKAKSEGKSLTDVVREALEHYISS' A
#
# COMPACT_ATOMS: atom_id res chain seq x y z
N MET A 1 33.39 -24.95 -35.88
CA MET A 1 32.36 -25.43 -34.92
C MET A 1 32.30 -24.46 -33.76
N THR A 2 31.43 -23.46 -33.83
CA THR A 2 31.13 -22.56 -32.70
C THR A 2 29.83 -23.06 -32.07
N PRO A 3 29.82 -23.47 -30.79
CA PRO A 3 28.57 -23.91 -30.18
C PRO A 3 27.63 -22.73 -30.01
N HIS A 4 26.40 -22.91 -30.49
CA HIS A 4 25.28 -22.00 -30.28
C HIS A 4 24.82 -21.99 -28.82
N LYS A 5 24.77 -20.78 -28.24
CA LYS A 5 23.66 -20.19 -27.46
C LYS A 5 23.10 -20.99 -26.26
N VAL A 6 23.23 -20.40 -25.06
CA VAL A 6 22.22 -20.55 -24.00
C VAL A 6 22.01 -19.19 -23.31
N ASN A 7 21.09 -18.37 -23.82
CA ASN A 7 20.56 -17.23 -23.05
C ASN A 7 19.46 -17.77 -22.13
N ARG A 8 19.76 -17.92 -20.84
CA ARG A 8 18.73 -18.15 -19.82
C ARG A 8 17.96 -16.85 -19.59
N HIS A 9 16.94 -16.60 -20.40
CA HIS A 9 15.86 -15.70 -19.96
C HIS A 9 14.96 -16.52 -19.05
N ASP A 10 15.35 -16.54 -17.77
CA ASP A 10 14.51 -17.03 -16.69
C ASP A 10 13.21 -16.22 -16.70
N THR A 11 12.12 -16.97 -16.73
CA THR A 11 10.75 -16.55 -16.87
C THR A 11 10.38 -15.49 -15.83
N ILE A 12 10.13 -14.25 -16.27
CA ILE A 12 9.43 -13.26 -15.45
C ILE A 12 8.02 -13.79 -15.25
N GLY A 13 7.79 -14.50 -14.14
CA GLY A 13 6.47 -14.93 -13.71
C GLY A 13 5.60 -13.69 -13.56
N VAL A 14 4.64 -13.50 -14.47
CA VAL A 14 3.64 -12.44 -14.38
C VAL A 14 2.79 -12.76 -13.15
N MET A 15 3.15 -12.17 -12.00
CA MET A 15 2.27 -12.20 -10.85
C MET A 15 0.94 -11.55 -11.27
N PRO A 16 -0.21 -12.23 -11.13
CA PRO A 16 -1.49 -11.64 -11.43
C PRO A 16 -1.65 -10.43 -10.51
N ASN A 17 -1.67 -9.24 -11.10
CA ASN A 17 -1.81 -7.99 -10.39
C ASN A 17 -3.15 -8.05 -9.66
N GLN A 18 -3.13 -8.35 -8.35
CA GLN A 18 -4.33 -8.31 -7.51
C GLN A 18 -5.05 -6.98 -7.79
N PRO A 19 -6.40 -6.96 -7.84
CA PRO A 19 -7.12 -5.72 -8.03
C PRO A 19 -6.71 -4.77 -6.91
N LYS A 20 -5.88 -3.78 -7.26
CA LYS A 20 -5.37 -2.80 -6.32
C LYS A 20 -6.58 -2.03 -5.82
N THR A 21 -6.84 -2.07 -4.52
CA THR A 21 -7.84 -1.22 -3.89
C THR A 21 -7.64 0.21 -4.42
N PRO A 22 -8.69 0.85 -4.96
CA PRO A 22 -8.53 2.15 -5.61
C PRO A 22 -7.95 3.15 -4.62
N MET A 23 -6.80 3.73 -4.95
CA MET A 23 -6.14 4.70 -4.11
C MET A 23 -6.95 6.01 -4.14
N LYS A 24 -7.24 6.55 -2.95
CA LYS A 24 -7.91 7.86 -2.79
C LYS A 24 -6.93 8.81 -2.12
N SER A 25 -6.69 9.96 -2.76
CA SER A 25 -5.92 11.06 -2.18
C SER A 25 -6.86 12.18 -1.73
N PHE A 26 -6.60 12.73 -0.56
CA PHE A 26 -7.33 13.86 -0.01
C PHE A 26 -6.36 14.76 0.74
N ARG A 27 -6.75 16.02 0.95
CA ARG A 27 -5.91 17.00 1.66
C ARG A 27 -6.12 16.85 3.16
N ILE A 28 -5.01 16.85 3.90
CA ILE A 28 -4.97 16.87 5.36
C ILE A 28 -3.85 17.78 5.81
N SER A 29 -4.02 18.41 6.97
CA SER A 29 -2.97 19.19 7.61
C SER A 29 -1.76 18.30 7.92
N GLU A 30 -0.55 18.78 7.64
CA GLU A 30 0.68 18.00 7.88
C GLU A 30 0.82 17.62 9.36
N ASP A 31 0.47 18.52 10.27
CA ASP A 31 0.51 18.27 11.71
C ASP A 31 -0.39 17.09 12.12
N LEU A 32 -1.61 17.05 11.56
CA LEU A 32 -2.56 15.97 11.79
C LEU A 32 -2.03 14.64 11.26
N TYR A 33 -1.44 14.64 10.04
CA TYR A 33 -0.83 13.46 9.45
C TYR A 33 0.31 12.91 10.33
N ARG A 34 1.23 13.77 10.76
CA ARG A 34 2.38 13.37 11.59
C ARG A 34 1.92 12.82 12.94
N SER A 35 0.98 13.50 13.58
CA SER A 35 0.43 13.08 14.87
C SER A 35 -0.30 11.73 14.76
N ALA A 36 -1.15 11.57 13.75
CA ALA A 36 -1.84 10.30 13.49
C ALA A 36 -0.87 9.17 13.15
N LEU A 37 0.14 9.43 12.31
CA LEU A 37 1.17 8.45 11.96
C LEU A 37 1.99 8.02 13.18
N SER A 38 2.37 8.97 14.04
CA SER A 38 3.11 8.68 15.27
C SER A 38 2.29 7.78 16.20
N LYS A 39 1.03 8.14 16.43
CA LYS A 39 0.10 7.34 17.26
C LYS A 39 -0.13 5.95 16.68
N ALA A 40 -0.40 5.85 15.38
CA ALA A 40 -0.62 4.57 14.71
C ALA A 40 0.59 3.64 14.86
N LYS A 41 1.81 4.18 14.69
CA LYS A 41 3.06 3.41 14.91
C LYS A 41 3.19 2.91 16.34
N SER A 42 2.90 3.75 17.33
CA SER A 42 2.94 3.36 18.75
C SER A 42 1.93 2.26 19.09
N GLU A 43 0.79 2.22 18.39
CA GLU A 43 -0.25 1.20 18.55
C GLU A 43 -0.03 -0.04 17.65
N GLY A 44 1.04 -0.07 16.85
CA GLY A 44 1.31 -1.16 15.90
C GLY A 44 0.32 -1.22 14.73
N LYS A 45 -0.41 -0.12 14.47
CA LYS A 45 -1.41 0.00 13.41
C LYS A 45 -0.84 0.71 12.18
N SER A 46 -1.41 0.41 11.01
CA SER A 46 -1.18 1.20 9.80
C SER A 46 -2.02 2.48 9.81
N LEU A 47 -1.48 3.57 9.26
CA LEU A 47 -2.26 4.80 9.08
C LEU A 47 -3.49 4.56 8.18
N THR A 48 -3.39 3.63 7.22
CA THR A 48 -4.52 3.26 6.35
C THR A 48 -5.66 2.61 7.13
N ASP A 49 -5.34 1.76 8.11
CA ASP A 49 -6.34 1.16 9.01
C ASP A 49 -7.05 2.25 9.82
N VAL A 50 -6.28 3.15 10.43
CA VAL A 50 -6.83 4.26 11.22
C VAL A 50 -7.76 5.14 10.40
N VAL A 51 -7.38 5.51 9.17
CA VAL A 51 -8.23 6.32 8.28
C VAL A 51 -9.51 5.57 7.91
N ARG A 52 -9.42 4.27 7.63
CA ARG A 52 -10.59 3.44 7.33
C ARG A 52 -11.54 3.36 8.52
N GLU A 53 -11.05 3.00 9.71
CA GLU A 53 -11.84 2.93 10.95
C GLU A 53 -12.54 4.28 11.23
N ALA A 54 -11.83 5.39 11.04
CA ALA A 54 -12.39 6.73 11.23
C ALA A 54 -13.51 7.06 10.24
N LEU A 55 -13.36 6.67 8.96
CA LEU A 55 -14.40 6.88 7.94
C LEU A 55 -15.62 5.97 8.18
N GLU A 56 -15.41 4.72 8.57
CA GLU A 56 -16.47 3.77 8.94
C GLU A 56 -17.26 4.27 10.17
N HIS A 57 -16.56 4.80 11.18
CA HIS A 57 -17.21 5.43 12.32
C HIS A 57 -18.00 6.68 11.93
N TYR A 58 -17.47 7.51 11.03
CA TYR A 58 -18.14 8.74 10.58
C TYR A 58 -19.47 8.46 9.86
N ILE A 59 -19.57 7.37 9.10
CA ILE A 59 -20.83 7.00 8.41
C ILE A 59 -21.85 6.29 9.31
N SER A 60 -21.37 5.65 10.39
CA SER A 60 -22.24 4.92 11.34
C SER A 60 -22.75 5.80 12.48
N SER A 61 -22.11 6.96 12.69
CA SER A 61 -22.52 7.98 13.66
C SER A 61 -23.64 8.85 13.13
#